data_AF-A0A6C0D2R0-F1
#
_entry.id   AF-A0A6C0D2R0-F1
#
_cell.length_a   1.000
_cell.length_b   1.000
_cell.length_c   1.000
_cell.angle_alpha   90.00
_cell.angle_beta   90.00
_cell.angle_gamma   90.00
#
_symmetry.space_group_name_H-M   'P 1'
#
loop_
_entity.id
_entity.type
_entity.pdbx_description
1 polymer ?
#
loop_
_entity_poly.entity_id
_entity_poly.type
_entity_poly.pdbx_seq_one_letter_code
_entity_poly.pdbx_strand_id
1 'polypeptide(L)'
;MNREKACKLLHLPLNFDQSLLRKKYKIACLKYHPDKNNNTYDTFLEIKDAYDYLNDHDDYDQNHDIFNYFDSDTLKYYVSILHFFKENIDHVINPVINHLKKFEYYELHPTLNQLFNKSLFILNDIYVPLWHHELTINHYKIKIIPDLPHYVDIDIYNNIHVYLTVQTKNEFEFDLCGVSFLINHAQTIFIGKGIPIIQEKNNIYDISKLSDVIFHID
;
A
#
# COMPACT_ATOMS: atom_id res chain seq x y z
N MET A 1 11.89 42.62 26.71
CA MET A 1 10.97 43.25 25.73
C MET A 1 9.75 43.79 26.51
N ASN A 2 9.06 44.85 26.05
CA ASN A 2 7.80 45.31 26.66
C ASN A 2 6.68 45.37 25.59
N ARG A 3 5.40 45.33 26.02
CA ARG A 3 4.24 45.19 25.11
C ARG A 3 4.18 46.31 24.07
N GLU A 4 4.38 47.56 24.46
CA GLU A 4 4.35 48.70 23.54
C GLU A 4 5.47 48.66 22.49
N LYS A 5 6.70 48.29 22.90
CA LYS A 5 7.84 48.14 21.98
C LYS A 5 7.61 46.98 21.02
N ALA A 6 7.08 45.85 21.50
CA ALA A 6 6.77 44.70 20.65
C ALA A 6 5.66 45.01 19.63
N CYS A 7 4.60 45.72 20.04
CA CYS A 7 3.53 46.15 19.13
C CYS A 7 4.05 47.13 18.07
N LYS A 8 4.90 48.09 18.46
CA LYS A 8 5.52 49.04 17.51
C LYS A 8 6.41 48.34 16.49
N LEU A 9 7.23 47.37 16.92
CA LEU A 9 8.11 46.60 16.03
C LEU A 9 7.32 45.81 14.96
N LEU A 10 6.20 45.20 15.36
CA LEU A 10 5.35 44.45 14.44
C LEU A 10 4.28 45.31 13.74
N HIS A 11 4.29 46.63 13.95
CA HIS A 11 3.29 47.58 13.44
C HIS A 11 1.85 47.14 13.74
N LEU A 12 1.61 46.80 15.01
CA LEU A 12 0.32 46.38 15.54
C LEU A 12 -0.37 47.50 16.32
N PRO A 13 -1.70 47.63 16.23
CA PRO A 13 -2.48 48.47 17.15
C PRO A 13 -2.37 47.93 18.59
N LEU A 14 -2.74 48.72 19.61
CA LEU A 14 -2.70 48.28 21.02
C LEU A 14 -3.65 47.11 21.31
N ASN A 15 -4.77 47.06 20.58
CA ASN A 15 -5.73 45.97 20.57
C ASN A 15 -5.67 45.28 19.20
N PHE A 16 -5.17 44.04 19.17
CA PHE A 16 -5.03 43.23 17.97
C PHE A 16 -5.48 41.80 18.28
N ASP A 17 -5.89 41.05 17.26
CA ASP A 17 -6.16 39.63 17.38
C ASP A 17 -4.89 38.81 17.05
N GLN A 18 -4.86 37.54 17.47
CA GLN A 18 -3.70 36.67 17.26
C GLN A 18 -3.45 36.40 15.76
N SER A 19 -4.50 36.41 14.94
CA SER A 19 -4.41 36.30 13.48
C SER A 19 -3.63 37.45 12.84
N LEU A 20 -3.88 38.68 13.29
CA LEU A 20 -3.17 39.88 12.87
C LEU A 20 -1.73 39.88 13.37
N LEU A 21 -1.48 39.45 14.61
CA LEU A 21 -0.12 39.26 15.15
C LEU A 21 0.69 38.31 14.25
N ARG A 22 0.15 37.12 13.97
CA ARG A 22 0.82 36.10 13.12
C ARG A 22 1.02 36.58 11.69
N LYS A 23 0.01 37.24 11.09
CA LYS A 23 0.10 37.78 9.73
C LYS A 23 1.18 38.86 9.64
N LYS A 24 1.23 39.78 10.59
CA LYS A 24 2.22 40.86 10.65
C LYS A 24 3.62 40.31 10.90
N TYR A 25 3.76 39.33 11.78
CA TYR A 25 5.02 38.62 12.00
C TYR A 25 5.53 37.93 10.72
N LYS A 26 4.68 37.16 10.02
CA LYS A 26 5.06 36.51 8.75
C LYS A 26 5.53 37.51 7.70
N ILE A 27 4.82 38.64 7.55
CA ILE A 27 5.22 39.71 6.63
C ILE A 27 6.57 40.33 7.04
N ALA A 28 6.78 40.56 8.34
CA ALA A 28 8.02 41.10 8.88
C ALA A 28 9.21 40.13 8.67
N CYS A 29 9.04 38.84 8.96
CA CYS A 29 10.07 37.82 8.71
C CYS A 29 10.46 37.74 7.24
N LEU A 30 9.50 37.81 6.31
CA LEU A 30 9.80 37.78 4.88
C LEU A 30 10.53 39.05 4.42
N LYS A 31 10.28 40.19 5.06
CA LYS A 31 10.91 41.48 4.74
C LYS A 31 12.34 41.58 5.27
N TYR A 32 12.60 41.05 6.46
CA TYR A 32 13.89 41.19 7.16
C TYR A 32 14.69 39.88 7.24
N HIS A 33 14.39 38.90 6.38
CA HIS A 33 15.11 37.63 6.39
C HIS A 33 16.59 37.83 6.01
N PRO A 34 17.55 37.28 6.79
CA PRO A 34 18.98 37.52 6.56
C PRO A 34 19.46 37.01 5.20
N ASP A 35 18.82 35.96 4.67
CA ASP A 35 19.12 35.37 3.35
C ASP A 35 18.69 36.24 2.17
N LYS A 36 17.81 37.24 2.40
CA LYS A 36 17.33 38.17 1.36
C LYS A 36 17.89 39.58 1.50
N ASN A 37 18.31 39.98 2.71
CA ASN A 37 18.82 41.32 3.00
C ASN A 37 20.05 41.21 3.91
N ASN A 38 21.23 41.42 3.33
CA ASN A 38 22.49 41.45 4.08
C ASN A 38 22.45 42.56 5.15
N ASN A 39 22.81 42.23 6.40
CA ASN A 39 22.83 43.10 7.59
C ASN A 39 21.49 43.33 8.33
N THR A 40 20.48 42.46 8.17
CA THR A 40 19.21 42.57 8.92
C THR A 40 19.02 41.50 10.02
N TYR A 41 20.09 40.77 10.37
CA TYR A 41 20.03 39.67 11.34
C TYR A 41 19.56 40.13 12.73
N ASP A 42 20.11 41.22 13.26
CA ASP A 42 19.73 41.74 14.58
C ASP A 42 18.26 42.19 14.61
N THR A 43 17.81 42.84 13.54
CA THR A 43 16.41 43.25 13.38
C THR A 43 15.48 42.04 13.29
N PHE A 44 15.91 40.96 12.64
CA PHE A 44 15.14 39.72 12.56
C PHE A 44 15.00 39.03 13.92
N LEU A 45 16.07 39.02 14.73
CA LEU A 45 16.04 38.54 16.10
C LEU A 45 15.07 39.36 16.97
N GLU A 46 15.11 40.69 16.87
CA GLU A 46 14.18 41.55 17.61
C GLU A 46 12.71 41.34 17.23
N ILE A 47 12.43 41.07 15.95
CA ILE A 47 11.09 40.75 15.44
C ILE A 47 10.60 39.42 16.02
N LYS A 48 11.48 38.43 16.10
CA LYS A 48 11.18 37.13 16.72
C LYS A 48 10.91 37.29 18.22
N ASP A 49 11.79 37.98 18.94
CA ASP A 49 11.63 38.23 20.38
C ASP A 49 10.35 39.01 20.68
N ALA A 50 9.95 39.94 19.81
CA ALA A 50 8.70 40.68 19.94
C ALA A 50 7.47 39.78 19.74
N TYR A 51 7.51 38.86 18.77
CA TYR A 51 6.43 37.91 18.52
C TYR A 51 6.30 36.91 19.66
N ASP A 52 7.41 36.29 20.09
CA ASP A 52 7.43 35.30 21.17
C ASP A 52 6.90 35.94 22.47
N TYR A 53 7.33 37.17 22.78
CA TYR A 53 6.82 37.91 23.94
C TYR A 53 5.30 38.17 23.87
N LEU A 54 4.77 38.60 22.73
CA LEU A 54 3.33 38.89 22.59
C LEU A 54 2.49 37.61 22.54
N ASN A 55 3.03 36.53 21.99
CA ASN A 55 2.35 35.24 21.87
C ASN A 55 2.32 34.47 23.19
N ASP A 56 3.34 34.62 24.04
CA ASP A 56 3.39 33.99 25.38
C ASP A 56 2.59 34.77 26.44
N HIS A 57 2.33 36.07 26.22
CA HIS A 57 1.59 36.94 27.17
C HIS A 57 0.12 37.17 26.77
N ASP A 58 -0.36 36.56 25.69
CA ASP A 58 -1.79 36.50 25.38
C ASP A 58 -2.37 35.21 26.01
N ASP A 59 -2.76 35.30 27.28
CA ASP A 59 -3.54 34.30 28.03
C ASP A 59 -5.00 34.19 27.51
N TYR A 60 -5.21 34.24 26.19
CA TYR A 60 -6.52 34.03 25.57
C TYR A 60 -6.50 32.82 24.65
N ASP A 61 -7.05 31.74 25.20
CA ASP A 61 -7.67 30.62 24.51
C ASP A 61 -6.73 29.56 23.91
N GLN A 62 -6.36 28.57 24.74
CA GLN A 62 -5.80 27.29 24.29
C GLN A 62 -6.82 26.39 23.57
N ASN A 63 -7.76 26.95 22.81
CA ASN A 63 -8.43 26.18 21.78
C ASN A 63 -7.52 26.15 20.55
N HIS A 64 -6.63 25.15 20.53
CA HIS A 64 -5.89 24.71 19.34
C HIS A 64 -6.84 24.10 18.30
N ASP A 65 -7.96 24.78 18.03
CA ASP A 65 -8.84 24.40 16.96
C ASP A 65 -8.14 24.72 15.63
N ILE A 66 -7.89 23.67 14.86
CA ILE A 66 -7.29 23.74 13.53
C ILE A 66 -8.07 24.69 12.61
N PHE A 67 -9.36 24.92 12.89
CA PHE A 67 -10.20 25.83 12.12
C PHE A 67 -9.83 27.32 12.31
N ASN A 68 -9.13 27.69 13.39
CA ASN A 68 -8.64 29.05 13.61
C ASN A 68 -7.52 29.47 12.63
N TYR A 69 -6.93 28.53 11.91
CA TYR A 69 -5.92 28.80 10.86
C TYR A 69 -6.52 29.08 9.48
N PHE A 70 -7.82 28.87 9.30
CA PHE A 70 -8.50 29.06 8.03
C PHE A 70 -9.45 30.25 8.11
N ASP A 71 -9.41 31.13 7.11
CA ASP A 71 -10.45 32.15 6.99
C ASP A 71 -11.81 31.51 6.61
N SER A 72 -12.89 32.26 6.84
CA SER A 72 -14.26 31.75 6.61
C SER A 72 -14.50 31.33 5.16
N ASP A 73 -13.83 31.96 4.19
CA ASP A 73 -14.03 31.67 2.78
C ASP A 73 -13.32 30.37 2.39
N THR A 74 -12.13 30.13 2.95
CA THR A 74 -11.40 28.88 2.82
C THR A 74 -12.18 27.71 3.41
N LEU A 75 -12.79 27.89 4.59
CA LEU A 75 -13.66 26.87 5.20
C LEU A 75 -14.90 26.60 4.34
N LYS A 76 -15.57 27.63 3.84
CA LYS A 76 -16.71 27.48 2.92
C LYS A 76 -16.31 26.75 1.64
N TYR A 77 -15.13 27.02 1.10
CA TYR A 77 -14.61 26.33 -0.07
C TYR A 77 -14.41 24.83 0.19
N TYR A 78 -13.74 24.45 1.29
CA TYR A 78 -13.57 23.04 1.63
C TYR A 78 -14.91 22.34 1.91
N VAL A 79 -15.81 22.99 2.63
CA VAL A 79 -17.18 22.48 2.83
C VAL A 79 -17.88 22.28 1.49
N SER A 80 -17.74 23.21 0.54
CA SER A 80 -18.32 23.08 -0.80
C SER A 80 -17.75 21.89 -1.59
N ILE A 81 -16.44 21.64 -1.49
CA ILE A 81 -15.81 20.45 -2.08
C ILE A 81 -16.36 19.18 -1.45
N LEU A 82 -16.47 19.13 -0.11
CA LEU A 82 -17.00 17.97 0.59
C LEU A 82 -18.46 17.71 0.22
N HIS A 83 -19.27 18.76 0.10
CA HIS A 83 -20.65 18.65 -0.39
C HIS A 83 -20.69 18.15 -1.83
N PHE A 84 -19.85 18.69 -2.71
CA PHE A 84 -19.73 18.23 -4.09
C PHE A 84 -19.40 16.74 -4.14
N PHE A 85 -18.39 16.28 -3.40
CA PHE A 85 -18.05 14.86 -3.34
C PHE A 85 -19.20 14.03 -2.77
N LYS A 86 -19.84 14.48 -1.69
CA LYS A 86 -20.98 13.77 -1.08
C LYS A 86 -22.12 13.59 -2.07
N GLU A 87 -22.44 14.62 -2.84
CA GLU A 87 -23.54 14.60 -3.82
C GLU A 87 -23.18 13.83 -5.10
N ASN A 88 -21.89 13.77 -5.45
CA ASN A 88 -21.44 13.18 -6.71
C ASN A 88 -20.65 11.87 -6.53
N ILE A 89 -20.59 11.31 -5.32
CA ILE A 89 -19.81 10.10 -5.04
C ILE A 89 -20.26 8.92 -5.92
N ASP A 90 -21.56 8.86 -6.20
CA ASP A 90 -22.16 7.83 -7.05
C ASP A 90 -21.64 7.87 -8.49
N HIS A 91 -21.25 9.04 -9.01
CA HIS A 91 -20.64 9.14 -10.33
C HIS A 91 -19.23 8.54 -10.38
N VAL A 92 -18.56 8.41 -9.24
CA VAL A 92 -17.25 7.74 -9.10
C VAL A 92 -17.45 6.26 -8.80
N ILE A 93 -18.36 5.93 -7.89
CA ILE A 93 -18.59 4.56 -7.42
C ILE A 93 -19.32 3.71 -8.47
N ASN A 94 -20.37 4.23 -9.11
CA ASN A 94 -21.20 3.44 -10.01
C ASN A 94 -20.45 2.87 -11.22
N PRO A 95 -19.53 3.60 -11.90
CA PRO A 95 -18.71 3.02 -12.96
C PRO A 95 -17.90 1.81 -12.48
N VAL A 96 -17.33 1.87 -11.27
CA VAL A 96 -16.58 0.76 -10.66
C VAL A 96 -17.50 -0.41 -10.35
N ILE A 97 -18.63 -0.17 -9.68
CA ILE A 97 -19.62 -1.22 -9.38
C ILE A 97 -20.13 -1.87 -10.66
N ASN A 98 -20.47 -1.06 -11.67
CA ASN A 98 -20.98 -1.54 -12.95
C ASN A 98 -19.91 -2.32 -13.73
N HIS A 99 -18.63 -1.99 -13.57
CA HIS A 99 -17.55 -2.78 -14.13
C HIS A 99 -17.42 -4.13 -13.42
N LEU A 100 -17.45 -4.14 -12.08
CA LEU A 100 -17.36 -5.38 -11.28
C LEU A 100 -18.54 -6.33 -11.53
N LYS A 101 -19.76 -5.79 -11.68
CA LYS A 101 -20.98 -6.56 -12.01
C LYS A 101 -20.91 -7.28 -13.37
N LYS A 102 -19.96 -6.93 -14.24
CA LYS A 102 -19.74 -7.65 -15.51
C LYS A 102 -19.07 -9.00 -15.30
N PHE A 103 -18.52 -9.26 -14.11
CA PHE A 103 -17.79 -10.47 -13.82
C PHE A 103 -18.50 -11.32 -12.76
N GLU A 104 -18.47 -12.63 -12.95
CA GLU A 104 -18.77 -13.60 -11.90
C GLU A 104 -17.47 -14.13 -11.30
N TYR A 105 -17.38 -14.11 -9.98
CA TYR A 105 -16.17 -14.47 -9.24
C TYR A 105 -16.29 -15.87 -8.67
N TYR A 106 -15.27 -16.69 -8.89
CA TYR A 106 -15.18 -18.05 -8.38
C TYR A 106 -13.84 -18.25 -7.67
N GLU A 107 -13.86 -18.98 -6.56
CA GLU A 107 -12.67 -19.42 -5.84
C GLU A 107 -12.63 -20.96 -5.88
N LEU A 108 -11.53 -21.51 -6.41
CA LEU A 108 -11.31 -22.94 -6.53
C LEU A 108 -10.19 -23.37 -5.58
N HIS A 109 -10.42 -24.46 -4.86
CA HIS A 109 -9.45 -25.05 -3.93
C HIS A 109 -9.01 -26.43 -4.41
N PRO A 110 -8.09 -26.52 -5.39
CA PRO A 110 -7.59 -27.81 -5.86
C PRO A 110 -6.59 -28.41 -4.86
N THR A 111 -6.56 -29.73 -4.76
CA THR A 111 -5.51 -30.40 -3.99
C THR A 111 -4.18 -30.35 -4.73
N LEU A 112 -3.06 -30.43 -4.00
CA LEU A 112 -1.72 -30.52 -4.61
C LEU A 112 -1.63 -31.65 -5.65
N ASN A 113 -2.28 -32.79 -5.39
CA ASN A 113 -2.32 -33.91 -6.33
C ASN A 113 -3.03 -33.56 -7.65
N GLN A 114 -4.08 -32.74 -7.62
CA GLN A 114 -4.75 -32.29 -8.85
C GLN A 114 -3.84 -31.40 -9.70
N LEU A 115 -2.99 -30.59 -9.07
CA LEU A 115 -1.99 -29.78 -9.76
C LEU A 115 -0.94 -30.64 -10.47
N PHE A 116 -0.37 -31.63 -9.77
CA PHE A 116 0.61 -32.57 -10.34
C PHE A 116 0.04 -33.37 -11.52
N ASN A 117 -1.23 -33.78 -11.38
CA ASN A 117 -1.98 -34.47 -12.42
C ASN A 117 -2.45 -33.57 -13.57
N LYS A 118 -2.16 -32.26 -13.53
CA LYS A 118 -2.53 -31.29 -14.57
C LYS A 118 -4.03 -31.30 -14.82
N SER A 119 -4.79 -31.39 -13.73
CA SER A 119 -6.24 -31.57 -13.78
C SER A 119 -6.94 -30.31 -14.27
N LEU A 120 -8.06 -30.49 -14.95
CA LEU A 120 -8.95 -29.43 -15.39
C LEU A 120 -10.22 -29.48 -14.54
N PHE A 121 -10.70 -28.31 -14.11
CA PHE A 121 -12.00 -28.16 -13.48
C PHE A 121 -13.04 -27.69 -14.51
N ILE A 122 -14.24 -28.26 -14.51
CA ILE A 122 -15.31 -27.87 -15.45
C ILE A 122 -16.23 -26.89 -14.74
N LEU A 123 -16.22 -25.62 -15.20
CA LEU A 123 -17.11 -24.56 -14.73
C LEU A 123 -18.02 -24.13 -15.87
N ASN A 124 -19.31 -24.46 -15.83
CA ASN A 124 -20.30 -24.07 -16.85
C ASN A 124 -19.80 -24.32 -18.29
N ASP A 125 -19.36 -25.55 -18.56
CA ASP A 125 -18.78 -26.00 -19.84
C ASP A 125 -17.42 -25.38 -20.24
N ILE A 126 -16.78 -24.64 -19.34
CA ILE A 126 -15.42 -24.12 -19.50
C ILE A 126 -14.44 -25.00 -18.74
N TYR A 127 -13.34 -25.38 -19.41
CA TYR A 127 -12.23 -26.08 -18.78
C TYR A 127 -11.28 -25.07 -18.13
N VAL A 128 -11.11 -25.18 -16.82
CA VAL A 128 -10.26 -24.31 -16.02
C VAL A 128 -9.00 -25.08 -15.63
N PRO A 129 -7.81 -24.72 -16.16
CA PRO A 129 -6.56 -25.34 -15.76
C PRO A 129 -6.19 -24.96 -14.33
N LEU A 130 -6.08 -25.97 -13.45
CA LEU A 130 -5.95 -25.76 -12.01
C LEU A 130 -4.56 -25.27 -11.55
N TRP A 131 -3.57 -25.24 -12.44
CA TRP A 131 -2.21 -24.79 -12.11
C TRP A 131 -1.99 -23.28 -12.23
N HIS A 132 -3.00 -22.49 -12.58
CA HIS A 132 -2.89 -21.03 -12.55
C HIS A 132 -3.21 -20.48 -11.16
N HIS A 133 -2.77 -19.26 -10.86
CA HIS A 133 -3.18 -18.56 -9.63
C HIS A 133 -4.51 -17.82 -9.84
N GLU A 134 -4.65 -17.16 -10.98
CA GLU A 134 -5.87 -16.45 -11.36
C GLU A 134 -6.09 -16.55 -12.87
N LEU A 135 -7.35 -16.64 -13.29
CA LEU A 135 -7.74 -16.68 -14.69
C LEU A 135 -8.95 -15.78 -14.94
N THR A 136 -8.96 -15.13 -16.10
CA THR A 136 -10.13 -14.43 -16.62
C THR A 136 -10.56 -15.09 -17.91
N ILE A 137 -11.68 -15.79 -17.91
CA ILE A 137 -12.23 -16.47 -19.09
C ILE A 137 -13.65 -15.95 -19.30
N ASN A 138 -13.89 -15.27 -20.42
CA ASN A 138 -15.16 -14.58 -20.70
C ASN A 138 -15.53 -13.56 -19.60
N HIS A 139 -16.63 -13.80 -18.88
CA HIS A 139 -17.05 -13.00 -17.74
C HIS A 139 -16.68 -13.64 -16.40
N TYR A 140 -15.96 -14.76 -16.38
CA TYR A 140 -15.54 -15.43 -15.16
C TYR A 140 -14.18 -14.91 -14.70
N LYS A 141 -14.10 -14.51 -13.44
CA LYS A 141 -12.87 -14.20 -12.71
C LYS A 141 -12.64 -15.33 -11.70
N ILE A 142 -11.66 -16.17 -11.97
CA ILE A 142 -11.44 -17.40 -11.22
C ILE A 142 -10.12 -17.28 -10.48
N LYS A 143 -10.18 -17.36 -9.16
CA LYS A 143 -9.02 -17.45 -8.29
C LYS A 143 -8.82 -18.90 -7.89
N ILE A 144 -7.58 -19.37 -7.90
CA ILE A 144 -7.24 -20.76 -7.62
C ILE A 144 -6.27 -20.75 -6.44
N ILE A 145 -6.71 -21.34 -5.33
CA ILE A 145 -5.99 -21.35 -4.06
C ILE A 145 -5.83 -22.80 -3.62
N PRO A 146 -4.71 -23.44 -3.96
CA PRO A 146 -4.53 -24.86 -3.67
C PRO A 146 -4.57 -25.18 -2.18
N ASP A 147 -5.18 -26.32 -1.85
CA ASP A 147 -5.08 -26.91 -0.52
C ASP A 147 -3.73 -27.62 -0.41
N LEU A 148 -2.80 -27.00 0.32
CA LEU A 148 -1.43 -27.47 0.49
C LEU A 148 -1.20 -28.09 1.89
N PRO A 149 -0.44 -29.18 1.99
CA PRO A 149 0.08 -29.64 3.28
C PRO A 149 0.98 -28.57 3.92
N HIS A 150 1.07 -28.53 5.26
CA HIS A 150 1.88 -27.54 6.00
C HIS A 150 3.37 -27.52 5.66
N TYR A 151 3.89 -28.59 5.06
CA TYR A 151 5.28 -28.71 4.65
C TYR A 151 5.51 -28.35 3.18
N VAL A 152 4.49 -27.84 2.47
CA VAL A 152 4.58 -27.48 1.05
C VAL A 152 4.12 -26.04 0.84
N ASP A 153 4.92 -25.28 0.11
CA ASP A 153 4.54 -23.99 -0.45
C ASP A 153 4.71 -23.99 -1.98
N ILE A 154 3.97 -23.12 -2.66
CA ILE A 154 4.11 -22.89 -4.11
C ILE A 154 4.39 -21.41 -4.33
N ASP A 155 5.48 -21.09 -5.03
CA ASP A 155 5.85 -19.71 -5.35
C ASP A 155 5.09 -19.15 -6.57
N ILE A 156 5.35 -17.87 -6.90
CA ILE A 156 4.72 -17.16 -8.03
C ILE A 156 5.09 -17.72 -9.41
N TYR A 157 6.11 -18.56 -9.49
CA TYR A 157 6.57 -19.25 -10.71
C TYR A 157 6.14 -20.71 -10.73
N ASN A 158 5.24 -21.10 -9.81
CA ASN A 158 4.79 -22.45 -9.57
C ASN A 158 5.88 -23.43 -9.08
N ASN A 159 7.06 -22.95 -8.66
CA ASN A 159 8.04 -23.83 -8.03
C ASN A 159 7.48 -24.32 -6.71
N ILE A 160 7.69 -25.61 -6.45
CA ILE A 160 7.18 -26.28 -5.27
C ILE A 160 8.29 -26.34 -4.24
N HIS A 161 8.06 -25.73 -3.08
CA HIS A 161 8.97 -25.77 -1.95
C HIS A 161 8.48 -26.80 -0.95
N VAL A 162 9.33 -27.77 -0.60
CA VAL A 162 9.03 -28.85 0.35
C VAL A 162 9.97 -28.74 1.53
N TYR A 163 9.42 -28.58 2.73
CA TYR A 163 10.18 -28.38 3.96
C TYR A 163 10.22 -29.67 4.77
N LEU A 164 11.41 -30.26 4.94
CA LEU A 164 11.60 -31.54 5.63
C LEU A 164 12.62 -31.39 6.76
N THR A 165 12.35 -32.04 7.89
CA THR A 165 13.33 -32.23 8.97
C THR A 165 13.79 -33.68 8.96
N VAL A 166 15.07 -33.92 8.66
CA VAL A 166 15.57 -35.28 8.40
C VAL A 166 16.67 -35.66 9.38
N GLN A 167 16.45 -36.75 10.12
CA GLN A 167 17.40 -37.22 11.13
C GLN A 167 18.63 -37.95 10.55
N THR A 168 18.55 -38.40 9.30
CA THR A 168 19.60 -39.18 8.62
C THR A 168 20.39 -38.32 7.63
N LYS A 169 21.69 -38.60 7.51
CA LYS A 169 22.55 -38.04 6.46
C LYS A 169 22.56 -38.86 5.17
N ASN A 170 21.92 -40.02 5.19
CA ASN A 170 21.86 -40.90 4.02
C ASN A 170 20.79 -40.42 3.05
N GLU A 171 20.94 -40.86 1.79
CA GLU A 171 19.93 -40.63 0.77
C GLU A 171 18.61 -41.33 1.16
N PHE A 172 17.49 -40.69 0.84
CA PHE A 172 16.16 -41.24 1.08
C PHE A 172 15.22 -40.89 -0.08
N GLU A 173 14.21 -41.72 -0.26
CA GLU A 173 13.17 -41.50 -1.26
C GLU A 173 11.98 -40.78 -0.61
N PHE A 174 11.48 -39.75 -1.28
CA PHE A 174 10.30 -39.01 -0.88
C PHE A 174 9.27 -39.02 -2.01
N ASP A 175 8.06 -39.49 -1.73
CA ASP A 175 6.95 -39.40 -2.68
C ASP A 175 6.17 -38.10 -2.46
N LEU A 176 6.04 -37.32 -3.53
CA LEU A 176 5.17 -36.15 -3.55
C LEU A 176 4.13 -36.34 -4.65
N CYS A 177 2.92 -36.70 -4.24
CA CYS A 177 1.77 -36.89 -5.12
C CYS A 177 2.03 -37.89 -6.26
N GLY A 178 2.69 -39.02 -5.96
CA GLY A 178 3.00 -40.06 -6.94
C GLY A 178 4.26 -39.82 -7.77
N VAL A 179 5.02 -38.76 -7.45
CA VAL A 179 6.36 -38.51 -8.01
C VAL A 179 7.40 -38.80 -6.93
N SER A 180 8.23 -39.82 -7.16
CA SER A 180 9.36 -40.15 -6.28
C SER A 180 10.57 -39.25 -6.53
N PHE A 181 11.17 -38.76 -5.44
CA PHE A 181 12.39 -37.98 -5.42
C PHE A 181 13.45 -38.69 -4.59
N LEU A 182 14.60 -39.01 -5.18
CA LEU A 182 15.77 -39.50 -4.44
C LEU A 182 16.58 -38.30 -3.96
N ILE A 183 16.49 -38.01 -2.66
CA ILE A 183 17.03 -36.81 -2.03
C ILE A 183 18.33 -37.13 -1.32
N ASN A 184 19.34 -36.27 -1.50
CA ASN A 184 20.56 -36.29 -0.71
C ASN A 184 20.92 -34.88 -0.23
N HIS A 185 21.77 -34.76 0.80
CA HIS A 185 22.15 -33.48 1.41
C HIS A 185 22.87 -32.51 0.45
N ALA A 186 23.26 -32.94 -0.74
CA ALA A 186 23.94 -32.11 -1.75
C ALA A 186 23.00 -31.63 -2.88
N GLN A 187 21.94 -32.37 -3.18
CA GLN A 187 20.99 -32.07 -4.25
C GLN A 187 19.57 -31.93 -3.70
N THR A 188 19.14 -30.68 -3.59
CA THR A 188 17.80 -30.31 -3.11
C THR A 188 16.87 -29.78 -4.19
N ILE A 189 17.38 -29.58 -5.42
CA ILE A 189 16.60 -28.99 -6.52
C ILE A 189 16.42 -30.02 -7.63
N PHE A 190 15.16 -30.21 -8.03
CA PHE A 190 14.74 -31.12 -9.08
C PHE A 190 14.08 -30.34 -10.21
N ILE A 191 14.84 -30.15 -11.28
CA ILE A 191 14.45 -29.28 -12.39
C ILE A 191 13.35 -29.92 -13.24
N GLY A 192 12.29 -29.16 -13.53
CA GLY A 192 11.20 -29.59 -14.42
C GLY A 192 10.41 -30.79 -13.91
N LYS A 193 10.35 -30.96 -12.58
CA LYS A 193 9.62 -32.05 -11.90
C LYS A 193 8.38 -31.59 -11.14
N GLY A 194 8.07 -30.29 -11.18
CA GLY A 194 6.93 -29.69 -10.52
C GLY A 194 5.67 -29.70 -11.39
N ILE A 195 4.85 -28.66 -11.20
CA ILE A 195 3.58 -28.44 -11.90
C ILE A 195 3.80 -27.53 -13.12
N PRO A 196 2.85 -27.42 -14.06
CA PRO A 196 3.03 -26.54 -15.22
C PRO A 196 3.31 -25.09 -14.83
N ILE A 197 4.22 -24.44 -15.54
CA ILE A 197 4.50 -23.01 -15.35
C ILE A 197 3.34 -22.19 -15.93
N ILE A 198 2.99 -21.10 -15.26
CA ILE A 198 1.94 -20.18 -15.71
C ILE A 198 2.36 -19.48 -17.01
N GLN A 199 1.56 -19.65 -18.06
CA GLN A 199 1.74 -19.01 -19.37
C GLN A 199 0.47 -18.28 -19.84
N GLU A 200 0.14 -17.17 -19.17
CA GLU A 200 -1.12 -16.43 -19.41
C GLU A 200 -1.26 -15.83 -20.82
N LYS A 201 -0.15 -15.46 -21.47
CA LYS A 201 -0.20 -14.66 -22.71
C LYS A 201 -0.42 -15.46 -24.00
N ASN A 202 -0.04 -16.74 -24.01
CA ASN A 202 -0.03 -17.54 -25.24
C ASN A 202 -1.12 -18.62 -25.21
N ASN A 203 -1.14 -19.42 -24.14
CA ASN A 203 -2.05 -20.56 -24.02
C ASN A 203 -2.15 -20.98 -22.55
N ILE A 204 -3.31 -20.75 -21.92
CA ILE A 204 -3.56 -21.14 -20.54
C ILE A 204 -3.54 -22.65 -20.32
N TYR A 205 -3.61 -23.46 -21.39
CA TYR A 205 -3.57 -24.92 -21.32
C TYR A 205 -2.18 -25.50 -21.57
N ASP A 206 -1.14 -24.67 -21.76
CA ASP A 206 0.21 -25.16 -22.02
C ASP A 206 0.80 -25.88 -20.80
N ILE A 207 1.23 -27.12 -21.01
CA ILE A 207 1.90 -27.99 -20.02
C ILE A 207 3.31 -28.40 -20.45
N SER A 208 3.85 -27.79 -21.50
CA SER A 208 5.14 -28.15 -22.10
C SER A 208 6.34 -27.85 -21.19
N LYS A 209 6.19 -26.89 -20.27
CA LYS A 209 7.20 -26.51 -19.29
C LYS A 209 6.65 -26.73 -17.88
N LEU A 210 7.42 -27.44 -17.08
CA LEU A 210 7.14 -27.69 -15.67
C LEU A 210 8.09 -26.85 -14.82
N SER A 211 7.61 -26.43 -13.66
CA SER A 211 8.40 -25.76 -12.63
C SER A 211 9.34 -26.74 -11.91
N ASP A 212 10.14 -26.21 -11.01
CA ASP A 212 11.09 -26.99 -10.23
C ASP A 212 10.48 -27.42 -8.89
N VAL A 213 11.02 -28.50 -8.31
CA VAL A 213 10.73 -28.91 -6.93
C VAL A 213 11.99 -28.70 -6.09
N ILE A 214 11.86 -27.96 -5.00
CA ILE A 214 12.95 -27.49 -4.15
C ILE A 214 12.71 -28.01 -2.73
N PHE A 215 13.62 -28.83 -2.24
CA PHE A 215 13.59 -29.37 -0.89
C PHE A 215 14.45 -28.51 0.05
N HIS A 216 13.84 -28.02 1.11
CA HIS A 216 14.53 -27.36 2.22
C HIS A 216 14.69 -28.39 3.33
N ILE A 217 15.91 -28.84 3.57
CA ILE A 217 16.23 -29.92 4.51
C ILE A 217 16.98 -29.35 5.70
N ASP A 218 16.38 -29.48 6.87
CA ASP A 218 16.97 -29.16 8.18
C ASP A 218 17.33 -30.44 8.97
#